data_AF-A0A6A8KKQ4-F1
#
_entry.id   AF-A0A6A8KKQ4-F1
#
_cell.length_a   1.000
_cell.length_b   1.000
_cell.length_c   1.000
_cell.angle_alpha   90.00
_cell.angle_beta   90.00
_cell.angle_gamma   90.00
#
_symmetry.space_group_name_H-M   'P 1'
#
loop_
_entity.id
_entity.type
_entity.pdbx_description
1 polymer ?
#
loop_
_entity_poly.entity_id
_entity_poly.type
_entity_poly.pdbx_seq_one_letter_code
_entity_poly.pdbx_strand_id
1 'polypeptide(L)'
;MGFNYGLEKKNFDRQWAMLRKQYEDAGMSIEAIQTMYEYDWSVFNAARSYQNHTQEITAPSFEQGEESYSPLMNKYQEAISITEHYRETKSRFTWIGEIEDERLLSALENLSDADLNLVTMYAYEGYTVTEISKVLGVAQPTISIKIKRITKFLKNFNFNAMD
;
A
#
# COMPACT_ATOMS: atom_id res chain seq x y z
N MET A 1 0.52 -11.80 -19.43
CA MET A 1 -0.47 -11.35 -20.45
C MET A 1 -1.86 -11.85 -20.07
N GLY A 2 -2.91 -11.02 -20.18
CA GLY A 2 -4.28 -11.35 -19.77
C GLY A 2 -5.12 -12.11 -20.81
N PHE A 3 -6.36 -12.47 -20.46
CA PHE A 3 -7.28 -13.23 -21.33
C PHE A 3 -7.69 -12.44 -22.59
N ASN A 4 -7.34 -12.93 -23.78
CA ASN A 4 -7.73 -12.30 -25.06
C ASN A 4 -9.15 -12.74 -25.47
N TYR A 5 -10.16 -12.03 -25.00
CA TYR A 5 -11.56 -12.41 -25.23
C TYR A 5 -11.92 -12.57 -26.71
N GLY A 6 -11.45 -11.68 -27.58
CA GLY A 6 -11.80 -11.72 -29.00
C GLY A 6 -11.28 -12.98 -29.70
N LEU A 7 -10.01 -13.33 -29.45
CA LEU A 7 -9.40 -14.53 -30.01
C LEU A 7 -10.00 -15.80 -29.41
N GLU A 8 -10.13 -15.85 -28.09
CA GLU A 8 -10.63 -17.03 -27.37
C GLU A 8 -12.10 -17.30 -27.69
N LYS A 9 -12.94 -16.27 -27.80
CA LYS A 9 -14.35 -16.43 -28.21
C LYS A 9 -14.46 -16.96 -29.63
N LYS A 10 -13.63 -16.47 -30.55
CA LYS A 10 -13.58 -16.98 -31.94
C LYS A 10 -13.18 -18.45 -31.99
N ASN A 11 -12.22 -18.86 -31.15
CA ASN A 11 -11.81 -20.25 -31.03
C ASN A 11 -12.93 -21.13 -30.46
N PHE A 12 -13.57 -20.68 -29.39
CA PHE A 12 -14.72 -21.34 -28.78
C PHE A 12 -15.84 -21.54 -29.80
N ASP A 13 -16.26 -20.49 -30.51
CA ASP A 13 -17.34 -20.57 -31.50
C ASP A 13 -17.04 -21.55 -32.63
N ARG A 14 -15.78 -21.56 -33.09
CA ARG A 14 -15.33 -22.48 -34.15
C ARG A 14 -15.40 -23.93 -33.68
N GLN A 15 -14.92 -24.22 -32.47
CA GLN A 15 -14.97 -25.58 -31.91
C GLN A 15 -16.42 -26.00 -31.67
N TRP A 16 -17.23 -25.09 -31.14
CA TRP A 16 -18.59 -25.40 -30.74
C TRP A 16 -19.53 -25.59 -31.92
N ALA A 17 -19.31 -24.90 -33.04
CA ALA A 17 -20.01 -25.17 -34.29
C ALA A 17 -19.80 -26.62 -34.78
N MET A 18 -18.60 -27.17 -34.60
CA MET A 18 -18.32 -28.56 -34.96
C MET A 18 -18.97 -29.55 -33.98
N LEU A 19 -18.88 -29.29 -32.67
CA LEU A 19 -19.49 -30.16 -31.65
C LEU A 19 -21.01 -30.19 -31.76
N ARG A 20 -21.63 -29.04 -32.03
CA ARG A 20 -23.08 -28.95 -32.28
C ARG A 20 -23.50 -29.91 -33.40
N LYS A 21 -22.79 -29.90 -34.53
CA LYS A 21 -23.08 -30.79 -35.66
C LYS A 21 -22.91 -32.27 -35.26
N GLN A 22 -21.88 -32.60 -34.49
CA GLN A 22 -21.67 -33.97 -34.02
C GLN A 22 -22.80 -34.46 -33.10
N TYR A 23 -23.30 -33.58 -32.23
CA TYR A 23 -24.45 -33.91 -31.37
C TYR A 23 -25.75 -34.04 -32.16
N GLU A 24 -25.96 -33.19 -33.17
CA GLU A 24 -27.09 -33.30 -34.11
C GLU A 24 -27.02 -34.63 -34.89
N ASP A 25 -25.85 -34.99 -35.43
CA ASP A 25 -25.63 -36.25 -36.16
C ASP A 25 -25.78 -37.49 -35.25
N ALA A 26 -25.51 -37.35 -33.95
CA ALA A 26 -25.74 -38.38 -32.93
C ALA A 26 -27.21 -38.49 -32.48
N GLY A 27 -28.10 -37.65 -33.01
CA GLY A 27 -29.54 -37.68 -32.69
C GLY A 27 -29.89 -37.08 -31.33
N MET A 28 -29.02 -36.23 -30.75
CA MET A 28 -29.33 -35.54 -29.49
C MET A 28 -30.46 -34.52 -29.67
N SER A 29 -31.29 -34.35 -28.65
CA SER A 29 -32.33 -33.33 -28.66
C SER A 29 -31.72 -31.92 -28.61
N ILE A 30 -32.45 -30.93 -29.15
CA ILE A 30 -32.03 -29.53 -29.12
C ILE A 30 -31.83 -29.05 -27.67
N GLU A 31 -32.66 -29.51 -26.73
CA GLU A 31 -32.54 -29.21 -25.30
C GLU A 31 -31.24 -29.77 -24.69
N ALA A 32 -30.89 -31.01 -25.05
CA ALA A 32 -29.63 -31.62 -24.61
C ALA A 32 -28.41 -30.90 -25.20
N ILE A 33 -28.49 -30.46 -26.46
CA ILE A 33 -27.42 -29.68 -27.10
C ILE A 33 -27.29 -28.30 -26.45
N GLN A 34 -28.41 -27.66 -26.12
CA GLN A 34 -28.42 -26.35 -25.46
C GLN A 34 -27.83 -26.43 -24.05
N THR A 35 -28.15 -27.46 -23.28
CA THR A 35 -27.56 -27.67 -21.95
C THR A 35 -26.05 -27.92 -22.01
N MET A 36 -25.56 -28.64 -23.03
CA MET A 36 -24.12 -28.77 -23.27
C MET A 36 -23.47 -27.42 -23.61
N TYR A 37 -24.13 -26.60 -24.46
CA TYR A 37 -23.64 -25.26 -24.79
C TYR A 37 -23.48 -24.42 -23.53
N GLU A 38 -24.51 -24.40 -22.67
CA GLU A 38 -24.53 -23.59 -21.45
C GLU A 38 -23.45 -24.03 -20.46
N TYR A 39 -23.24 -25.35 -20.33
CA TYR A 39 -22.16 -25.90 -19.53
C TYR A 39 -20.79 -25.43 -20.04
N ASP A 40 -20.47 -25.63 -21.32
CA ASP A 40 -19.16 -25.25 -21.86
C ASP A 40 -18.96 -23.73 -21.89
N TRP A 41 -20.04 -22.97 -22.07
CA TRP A 41 -20.02 -21.52 -21.91
C TRP A 41 -19.71 -21.10 -20.47
N SER A 42 -20.24 -21.80 -19.47
CA SER A 42 -19.93 -21.55 -18.06
C SER A 42 -18.45 -21.82 -17.77
N VAL A 43 -17.88 -22.89 -18.33
CA VAL A 43 -16.46 -23.25 -18.21
C VAL A 43 -15.58 -22.18 -18.87
N PHE A 44 -15.95 -21.72 -20.06
CA PHE A 44 -15.25 -20.62 -20.75
C PHE A 44 -15.22 -19.34 -19.90
N ASN A 45 -16.36 -18.96 -19.32
CA ASN A 45 -16.44 -17.79 -18.45
C ASN A 45 -15.64 -17.96 -17.15
N ALA A 46 -15.64 -19.16 -16.57
CA ALA A 46 -14.83 -19.48 -15.39
C ALA A 46 -13.33 -19.36 -15.69
N ALA A 47 -12.87 -19.89 -16.83
CA ALA A 47 -11.48 -19.79 -17.26
C ALA A 47 -11.06 -18.32 -17.49
N ARG A 48 -11.93 -17.53 -18.16
CA ARG A 48 -11.73 -16.09 -18.33
C ARG A 48 -11.61 -15.37 -16.98
N SER A 49 -12.53 -15.66 -16.05
CA SER A 49 -12.51 -15.05 -14.73
C SER A 49 -11.22 -15.39 -13.99
N TYR A 50 -10.83 -16.66 -14.00
CA TYR A 50 -9.62 -17.15 -13.36
C TYR A 50 -8.36 -16.44 -13.88
N GLN A 51 -8.16 -16.37 -15.20
CA GLN A 51 -6.98 -15.73 -15.79
C GLN A 51 -6.94 -14.21 -15.60
N ASN A 52 -8.09 -13.55 -15.51
CA ASN A 52 -8.14 -12.11 -15.24
C ASN A 52 -7.84 -11.77 -13.79
N HIS A 53 -8.17 -12.65 -12.84
CA HIS A 53 -7.95 -12.44 -11.41
C HIS A 53 -6.71 -13.15 -10.87
N THR A 54 -6.11 -14.05 -11.64
CA THR A 54 -4.91 -14.80 -11.26
C THR A 54 -3.84 -14.49 -12.29
N GLN A 55 -2.97 -13.54 -11.96
CA GLN A 55 -1.83 -13.16 -12.78
C GLN A 55 -0.59 -13.19 -11.91
N GLU A 56 0.51 -13.73 -12.43
CA GLU A 56 1.78 -13.75 -11.72
C GLU A 56 2.25 -12.33 -11.43
N ILE A 57 2.73 -12.11 -10.21
CA ILE A 57 3.42 -10.87 -9.85
C ILE A 57 4.84 -11.03 -10.36
N THR A 58 5.03 -10.80 -11.66
CA THR A 58 6.38 -10.75 -12.24
C THR A 58 7.03 -9.45 -11.78
N ALA A 59 8.04 -9.57 -10.93
CA ALA A 59 8.83 -8.43 -10.50
C ALA A 59 9.56 -7.80 -11.71
N PRO A 60 9.72 -6.47 -11.76
CA PRO A 60 10.55 -5.83 -12.76
C PRO A 60 11.93 -6.49 -12.81
N SER A 61 12.30 -7.06 -13.95
CA SER A 61 13.68 -7.45 -14.23
C SER A 61 14.26 -6.47 -15.24
N PHE A 62 15.52 -6.08 -15.06
CA PHE A 62 16.22 -5.18 -15.99
C PHE A 62 16.26 -5.72 -17.43
N GLU A 63 16.10 -7.03 -17.60
CA GLU A 63 16.07 -7.72 -18.90
C GLU A 63 14.67 -7.81 -19.53
N GLN A 64 13.60 -7.52 -18.77
CA GLN A 64 12.22 -7.64 -19.22
C GLN A 64 11.62 -6.26 -19.49
N GLY A 65 11.21 -6.02 -20.74
CA GLY A 65 10.51 -4.79 -21.13
C GLY A 65 9.17 -4.62 -20.43
N GLU A 66 8.63 -3.39 -20.43
CA GLU A 66 7.37 -3.01 -19.76
C GLU A 66 6.16 -3.89 -20.14
N GLU A 67 6.21 -4.60 -21.27
CA GLU A 67 5.18 -5.55 -21.69
C GLU A 67 5.08 -6.81 -20.79
N SER A 68 6.02 -7.00 -19.86
CA SER A 68 6.06 -8.15 -18.94
C SER A 68 5.26 -7.92 -17.66
N TYR A 69 4.77 -6.71 -17.41
CA TYR A 69 3.98 -6.42 -16.23
C TYR A 69 2.58 -7.03 -16.30
N SER A 70 2.16 -7.60 -15.17
CA SER A 70 0.78 -8.01 -14.96
C SER A 70 -0.16 -6.80 -15.10
N PRO A 71 -1.21 -6.85 -15.94
CA PRO A 71 -2.25 -5.82 -15.98
C PRO A 71 -2.84 -5.48 -14.60
N LEU A 72 -2.88 -6.45 -13.67
CA LEU A 72 -3.29 -6.20 -12.28
C LEU A 72 -2.29 -5.31 -11.54
N MET A 73 -0.99 -5.41 -11.81
CA MET A 73 0.02 -4.51 -11.23
C MET A 73 -0.30 -3.06 -11.61
N ASN A 74 -0.54 -2.77 -12.89
CA ASN A 74 -0.90 -1.43 -13.34
C ASN A 74 -2.20 -0.92 -12.70
N LYS A 75 -3.20 -1.80 -12.54
CA LYS A 75 -4.48 -1.43 -11.93
C LYS A 75 -4.34 -1.05 -10.46
N TYR A 76 -3.48 -1.74 -9.72
CA TYR A 76 -3.37 -1.59 -8.26
C TYR A 76 -2.10 -0.87 -7.83
N GLN A 77 -1.24 -0.44 -8.76
CA GLN A 77 0.06 0.14 -8.48
C GLN A 77 -0.02 1.23 -7.42
N GLU A 78 -0.90 2.22 -7.58
CA GLU A 78 -1.08 3.31 -6.61
C GLU A 78 -1.56 2.82 -5.24
N ALA A 79 -2.46 1.83 -5.21
CA ALA A 79 -3.02 1.30 -3.97
C ALA A 79 -2.00 0.45 -3.17
N ILE A 80 -1.00 -0.12 -3.85
CA ILE A 80 0.03 -0.98 -3.25
C ILE A 80 1.42 -0.32 -3.19
N SER A 81 1.57 0.89 -3.74
CA SER A 81 2.81 1.66 -3.68
C SER A 81 2.73 2.68 -2.56
N ILE A 82 3.81 2.80 -1.79
CA ILE A 82 4.00 3.87 -0.81
C ILE A 82 5.32 4.56 -1.11
N THR A 83 5.29 5.88 -1.17
CA THR A 83 6.51 6.68 -1.28
C THR A 83 6.95 7.05 0.13
N GLU A 84 8.03 6.43 0.60
CA GLU A 84 8.66 6.84 1.85
C GLU A 84 9.61 8.00 1.57
N HIS A 85 9.40 9.14 2.24
CA HIS A 85 10.34 10.25 2.21
C HIS A 85 11.34 10.08 3.34
N TYR A 86 12.32 9.20 3.14
CA TYR A 86 13.39 9.00 4.09
C TYR A 86 14.27 10.25 4.20
N ARG A 87 14.46 10.77 5.42
CA ARG A 87 15.45 11.79 5.74
C ARG A 87 16.38 11.26 6.82
N GLU A 88 17.66 11.17 6.49
CA GLU A 88 18.69 10.85 7.46
C GLU A 88 18.75 11.96 8.52
N THR A 89 18.49 11.60 9.78
CA THR A 89 18.71 12.51 10.91
C THR A 89 19.83 11.98 11.78
N LYS A 90 20.46 12.86 12.55
CA LYS A 90 21.44 12.46 13.58
C LYS A 90 20.76 11.84 14.81
N SER A 91 19.44 11.79 14.81
CA SER A 91 18.64 11.40 15.95
C SER A 91 18.14 9.97 15.84
N ARG A 92 18.05 9.29 16.99
CA ARG A 92 17.37 7.99 17.10
C ARG A 92 15.84 8.11 17.06
N PHE A 93 15.30 9.33 17.08
CA PHE A 93 13.86 9.60 17.07
C PHE A 93 13.41 9.91 15.64
N THR A 94 12.80 8.92 14.97
CA THR A 94 12.49 8.95 13.52
C THR A 94 11.59 10.11 13.10
N TRP A 95 10.62 10.47 13.95
CA TRP A 95 9.67 11.55 13.69
C TRP A 95 10.33 12.92 13.48
N ILE A 96 11.57 13.11 13.97
CA ILE A 96 12.33 14.33 13.73
C ILE A 96 12.64 14.48 12.24
N GLY A 97 12.87 13.38 11.53
CA GLY A 97 13.11 13.37 10.08
C GLY A 97 11.88 13.74 9.25
N GLU A 98 10.69 13.70 9.84
CA GLU A 98 9.44 14.12 9.19
C GLU A 98 9.28 15.65 9.20
N ILE A 99 10.11 16.38 9.95
CA ILE A 99 10.01 17.85 10.08
C ILE A 99 10.58 18.52 8.82
N GLU A 100 9.75 19.30 8.16
CA GLU A 100 10.13 20.03 6.95
C GLU A 100 10.95 21.30 7.22
N ASP A 101 10.67 22.00 8.32
CA ASP A 101 11.42 23.20 8.70
C ASP A 101 12.84 22.84 9.15
N GLU A 102 13.83 23.08 8.26
CA GLU A 102 15.24 22.80 8.49
C GLU A 102 15.81 23.49 9.74
N ARG A 103 15.30 24.67 10.10
CA ARG A 103 15.76 25.40 11.29
C ARG A 103 15.25 24.72 12.55
N LEU A 104 13.99 24.31 12.57
CA LEU A 104 13.41 23.55 13.68
C LEU A 104 14.05 22.16 13.81
N LEU A 105 14.24 21.46 12.68
CA LEU A 105 14.96 20.18 12.61
C LEU A 105 16.33 20.31 13.26
N SER A 106 17.15 21.26 12.79
CA SER A 106 18.49 21.51 13.32
C SER A 106 18.47 21.83 14.81
N ALA A 107 17.45 22.56 15.29
CA ALA A 107 17.32 22.90 16.71
C ALA A 107 17.00 21.67 17.58
N LEU A 108 16.12 20.79 17.09
CA LEU A 108 15.78 19.54 17.76
C LEU A 108 16.98 18.59 17.77
N GLU A 109 17.72 18.46 16.66
CA GLU A 109 18.94 17.66 16.61
C GLU A 109 20.04 18.14 17.59
N ASN A 110 19.99 19.40 18.03
CA ASN A 110 20.91 19.95 19.02
C ASN A 110 20.43 19.79 20.48
N LEU A 111 19.21 19.31 20.71
CA LEU A 111 18.75 18.97 22.05
C LEU A 111 19.45 17.68 22.54
N SER A 112 19.60 17.57 23.87
CA SER A 112 20.10 16.32 24.46
C SER A 112 19.11 15.17 24.25
N ASP A 113 19.60 13.94 24.15
CA ASP A 113 18.76 12.74 24.04
C ASP A 113 17.67 12.66 25.12
N ALA A 114 17.99 13.08 26.36
CA ALA A 114 17.02 13.10 27.45
C ALA A 114 15.90 14.12 27.23
N ASP A 115 16.21 15.26 26.62
CA ASP A 115 15.23 16.30 26.31
C ASP A 115 14.43 15.93 25.05
N LEU A 116 15.06 15.32 24.04
CA LEU A 116 14.37 14.76 22.87
C LEU A 116 13.43 13.60 23.25
N ASN A 117 13.86 12.73 24.16
CA ASN A 117 13.00 11.67 24.70
C ASN A 117 11.78 12.28 25.40
N LEU A 118 11.97 13.35 26.17
CA LEU A 118 10.88 14.04 26.84
C LEU A 118 9.91 14.71 25.84
N VAL A 119 10.43 15.33 24.76
CA VAL A 119 9.60 15.89 23.69
C VAL A 119 8.83 14.79 22.97
N THR A 120 9.49 13.68 22.67
CA THR A 120 8.88 12.52 22.01
C THR A 120 7.71 12.00 22.84
N MET A 121 7.93 11.69 24.12
CA MET A 121 6.86 11.20 24.99
C MET A 121 5.72 12.21 25.15
N TYR A 122 6.03 13.49 25.37
CA TYR A 122 5.00 14.48 25.71
C TYR A 122 4.23 14.99 24.49
N ALA A 123 4.91 15.29 23.38
CA ALA A 123 4.32 15.98 22.23
C ALA A 123 3.99 15.03 21.07
N TYR A 124 4.83 14.02 20.82
CA TYR A 124 4.64 13.09 19.71
C TYR A 124 3.76 11.90 20.11
N GLU A 125 4.03 11.29 21.27
CA GLU A 125 3.30 10.11 21.77
C GLU A 125 2.11 10.47 22.67
N GLY A 126 2.02 11.71 23.14
CA GLY A 126 0.88 12.23 23.90
C GLY A 126 0.79 11.79 25.38
N TYR A 127 1.89 11.33 25.98
CA TYR A 127 1.92 10.97 27.40
C TYR A 127 1.71 12.20 28.30
N THR A 128 0.94 12.00 29.38
CA THR A 128 0.79 12.99 30.43
C THR A 128 2.05 13.10 31.28
N VAL A 129 2.24 14.26 31.94
CA VAL A 129 3.33 14.47 32.91
C VAL A 129 3.36 13.38 33.99
N THR A 130 2.19 12.86 34.38
CA THR A 130 2.09 11.80 35.39
C THR A 130 2.61 10.45 34.90
N GLU A 131 2.38 10.10 33.63
CA GLU A 131 2.85 8.86 33.04
C GLU A 131 4.35 8.94 32.76
N ILE A 132 4.82 10.05 32.20
CA ILE A 132 6.25 10.32 31.99
C ILE A 132 7.01 10.24 33.33
N SER A 133 6.43 10.76 34.41
CA SER A 133 7.02 10.67 35.76
C SER A 133 7.25 9.23 36.20
N LYS A 134 6.28 8.35 35.93
CA LYS A 134 6.38 6.93 36.28
C LYS A 134 7.39 6.21 35.41
N VAL A 135 7.38 6.46 34.09
CA VAL A 135 8.28 5.83 33.13
C VAL A 135 9.74 6.21 33.39
N LEU A 136 10.02 7.49 33.65
CA LEU A 136 11.39 7.97 33.85
C LEU A 136 11.87 7.87 35.30
N GLY A 137 10.98 7.57 36.26
CA GLY A 137 11.31 7.58 37.69
C GLY A 137 11.68 8.97 38.22
N VAL A 138 11.16 10.03 37.60
CA VAL A 138 11.46 11.44 37.93
C VAL A 138 10.21 12.11 38.46
N ALA A 139 10.35 12.97 39.47
CA ALA A 139 9.23 13.72 40.05
C ALA A 139 8.51 14.60 39.01
N GLN A 140 7.18 14.62 39.03
CA GLN A 140 6.35 15.41 38.11
C GLN A 140 6.75 16.90 38.01
N PRO A 141 7.06 17.61 39.11
CA PRO A 141 7.49 19.02 39.02
C PRO A 141 8.75 19.20 38.15
N THR A 142 9.71 18.27 38.26
CA THR A 142 10.94 18.29 37.46
C THR A 142 10.63 18.14 35.97
N ILE A 143 9.70 17.26 35.61
CA ILE A 143 9.24 17.08 34.23
C ILE A 143 8.56 18.35 33.73
N SER A 144 7.64 18.93 34.51
CA SER A 144 6.97 20.18 34.13
C SER A 144 7.95 21.33 33.92
N ILE A 145 9.00 21.45 34.74
CA ILE A 145 10.06 22.46 34.57
C ILE A 145 10.85 22.21 33.28
N LYS A 146 11.24 20.97 33.01
CA LYS A 146 11.96 20.60 31.77
C LYS A 146 11.12 20.89 30.53
N ILE A 147 9.84 20.51 30.52
CA ILE A 147 8.92 20.83 29.42
C ILE A 147 8.85 22.34 29.21
N LYS A 148 8.61 23.13 30.27
CA LYS A 148 8.56 24.60 30.16
C LYS A 148 9.84 25.20 29.57
N ARG A 149 11.01 24.69 29.97
CA ARG A 149 12.31 25.13 29.43
C ARG A 149 12.42 24.82 27.94
N ILE A 150 12.08 23.59 27.52
CA ILE A 150 12.13 23.18 26.12
C ILE A 150 11.11 23.98 25.29
N THR A 151 9.88 24.15 25.78
CA THR A 151 8.87 24.98 25.12
C THR A 151 9.37 26.42 24.92
N LYS A 152 10.05 27.02 25.91
CA LYS A 152 10.63 28.36 25.76
C LYS A 152 11.72 28.40 24.70
N PHE A 153 12.57 27.38 24.63
CA PHE A 153 13.58 27.24 23.57
C PHE A 153 12.94 27.14 22.19
N LEU A 154 11.93 26.27 22.04
CA LEU A 154 11.23 26.04 20.78
C LEU A 154 10.41 27.25 20.30
N LYS A 155 9.89 28.08 21.21
CA LYS A 155 9.17 29.32 20.86
C LYS A 155 10.01 30.32 20.07
N ASN A 156 11.34 30.21 20.09
CA ASN A 156 12.22 31.08 19.32
C ASN A 156 12.16 30.84 17.80
N PHE A 157 11.52 29.74 17.36
CA PHE A 157 11.49 29.32 15.96
C PHE A 157 10.25 29.83 15.19
N ASN A 158 9.44 30.73 15.78
CA ASN A 158 8.27 31.35 15.14
C ASN A 158 7.41 30.37 14.34
N PHE A 159 6.58 29.58 15.03
CA PHE A 159 5.60 28.68 14.39
C PHE A 159 4.48 29.40 13.61
N ASN A 160 4.47 30.74 13.60
CA ASN A 160 3.53 31.59 12.86
C ASN A 160 4.04 31.86 11.44
N ALA A 161 4.29 30.81 10.67
CA ALA A 161 4.47 30.87 9.23
C ALA A 161 3.94 29.59 8.59
N MET A 162 2.66 29.30 8.83
CA MET A 162 1.85 28.49 7.94
C MET A 162 0.50 29.18 7.80
N ASP A 163 0.39 29.98 6.74
CA ASP A 163 -0.86 30.17 6.00
C ASP A 163 -1.11 28.90 5.17
#